data_AF-A0A9E5AD34-F1
#
_entry.id   AF-A0A9E5AD34-F1
#
_cell.length_a   1.000
_cell.length_b   1.000
_cell.length_c   1.000
_cell.angle_alpha   90.00
_cell.angle_beta   90.00
_cell.angle_gamma   90.00
#
_symmetry.space_group_name_H-M   'P 1'
#
loop_
_entity.id
_entity.type
_entity.pdbx_description
1 polymer ?
#
loop_
_entity_poly.entity_id
_entity_poly.type
_entity_poly.pdbx_seq_one_letter_code
_entity_poly.pdbx_strand_id
1 'polypeptide(L)'
;MSLNRVGGARIERSGFWLFTSYRVFFTRTRHFTLTKREFDAARSRRDREGAATVGRDGDRALWWTAEGFFWAEEALDGEAVGLLAWDRRRRQ
;
A
#
# COMPACT_ATOMS: atom_id res chain seq x y z
N MET A 1 15.71 10.13 0.30
CA MET A 1 14.76 9.06 -0.06
C MET A 1 14.32 8.35 1.22
N SER A 2 13.16 8.71 1.76
CA SER A 2 12.68 8.12 3.01
C SER A 2 11.50 7.17 2.75
N LEU A 3 11.60 5.94 3.25
CA LEU A 3 10.51 4.98 3.26
C LEU A 3 10.03 4.85 4.71
N ASN A 4 8.81 5.32 4.98
CA ASN A 4 8.27 5.40 6.34
C ASN A 4 7.17 4.36 6.52
N ARG A 5 7.37 3.39 7.42
CA ARG A 5 6.35 2.36 7.70
C ARG A 5 5.11 2.99 8.32
N VAL A 6 3.94 2.63 7.82
CA VAL A 6 2.65 3.04 8.38
C VAL A 6 2.27 2.10 9.51
N GLY A 7 2.31 2.61 10.74
CA GLY A 7 1.86 1.87 11.91
C GLY A 7 0.35 1.68 11.92
N GLY A 8 -0.10 0.46 12.24
CA GLY A 8 -1.53 0.15 12.42
C GLY A 8 -2.38 0.22 11.14
N ALA A 9 -1.75 0.20 9.96
CA ALA A 9 -2.47 0.15 8.70
C ALA A 9 -3.29 -1.13 8.57
N ARG A 10 -4.53 -1.02 8.09
CA ARG A 10 -5.46 -2.13 7.99
C ARG A 10 -6.35 -2.01 6.76
N ILE A 11 -6.76 -3.15 6.24
CA ILE A 11 -7.65 -3.26 5.10
C ILE A 11 -9.01 -3.72 5.62
N GLU A 12 -10.05 -2.93 5.38
CA GLU A 12 -11.42 -3.33 5.64
C GLU A 12 -12.15 -3.53 4.32
N ARG A 13 -12.89 -4.65 4.22
CA ARG A 13 -13.83 -4.86 3.13
C ARG A 13 -15.18 -4.27 3.53
N SER A 14 -15.80 -3.50 2.65
CA SER A 14 -17.13 -2.95 2.83
C SER A 14 -18.02 -3.24 1.62
N GLY A 15 -19.33 -3.30 1.82
CA GLY A 15 -20.32 -3.54 0.78
C GLY A 15 -20.63 -5.01 0.51
N PHE A 16 -21.66 -5.23 -0.32
CA PHE A 16 -22.17 -6.56 -0.70
C PHE A 16 -22.17 -6.71 -2.22
N TRP A 17 -21.80 -7.91 -2.68
CA TRP A 17 -21.83 -8.31 -4.09
C TRP A 17 -21.08 -7.33 -5.02
N LEU A 18 -21.75 -6.73 -6.00
CA LEU A 18 -21.18 -5.79 -6.99
C LEU A 18 -20.66 -4.48 -6.38
N PHE A 19 -21.07 -4.11 -5.17
CA PHE A 19 -20.64 -2.87 -4.50
C PHE A 19 -19.53 -3.11 -3.48
N THR A 20 -18.79 -4.21 -3.63
CA THR A 20 -17.63 -4.50 -2.77
C THR A 20 -16.54 -3.44 -2.98
N SER A 21 -16.19 -2.76 -1.89
CA SER A 21 -15.07 -1.81 -1.81
C SER A 21 -14.09 -2.24 -0.72
N TYR A 22 -12.85 -1.81 -0.85
CA TYR A 22 -11.77 -2.05 0.09
C TYR A 22 -11.26 -0.71 0.60
N ARG A 23 -11.32 -0.52 1.92
CA ARG A 23 -10.80 0.67 2.58
C ARG A 23 -9.44 0.35 3.19
N VAL A 24 -8.40 1.01 2.70
CA VAL A 24 -7.05 0.91 3.25
C VAL A 24 -6.84 2.08 4.21
N PHE A 25 -6.99 1.80 5.50
CA PHE A 25 -6.76 2.78 6.56
C PHE A 25 -5.27 2.90 6.83
N PHE A 26 -4.78 4.15 6.85
CA PHE A 26 -3.40 4.50 7.20
C PHE A 26 -3.33 5.43 8.42
N THR A 27 -4.48 5.92 8.89
CA THR A 27 -4.69 6.43 10.24
C THR A 27 -6.03 5.91 10.76
N ARG A 28 -6.44 6.32 11.98
CA ARG A 28 -7.78 5.98 12.52
C ARG A 28 -8.93 6.52 11.67
N THR A 29 -8.73 7.64 10.98
CA THR A 29 -9.80 8.35 10.26
C THR A 29 -9.55 8.43 8.75
N ARG A 30 -8.29 8.37 8.32
CA ARG A 30 -7.93 8.50 6.91
C ARG A 30 -7.74 7.14 6.25
N HIS A 31 -8.32 7.00 5.08
CA HIS A 31 -8.26 5.78 4.28
C HIS A 31 -8.33 6.11 2.79
N PHE A 32 -7.80 5.20 1.97
CA PHE A 32 -8.13 5.13 0.55
C PHE A 32 -9.24 4.13 0.33
N THR A 33 -10.19 4.46 -0.53
CA THR A 33 -11.21 3.51 -0.98
C THR A 33 -10.81 3.00 -2.35
N LEU A 34 -10.69 1.69 -2.47
CA LEU A 34 -10.44 0.96 -3.70
C LEU A 34 -11.69 0.19 -4.08
N THR A 35 -12.04 0.19 -5.35
CA THR A 35 -12.94 -0.80 -5.91
C THR A 35 -12.32 -2.19 -5.82
N LYS A 36 -13.14 -3.24 -5.93
CA LYS A 36 -12.63 -4.62 -6.03
C LYS A 36 -11.57 -4.78 -7.13
N ARG A 37 -11.79 -4.18 -8.30
CA ARG A 37 -10.86 -4.27 -9.44
C ARG A 37 -9.53 -3.62 -9.12
N GLU A 38 -9.52 -2.44 -8.52
CA GLU A 38 -8.29 -1.73 -8.14
C GLU A 38 -7.55 -2.48 -7.04
N PHE A 39 -8.27 -3.02 -6.05
CA PHE A 39 -7.68 -3.83 -4.99
C PHE A 39 -7.02 -5.10 -5.55
N ASP A 40 -7.71 -5.83 -6.43
CA ASP A 40 -7.20 -7.05 -7.04
C ASP A 40 -5.98 -6.74 -7.93
N ALA A 41 -5.99 -5.62 -8.66
CA ALA A 41 -4.84 -5.17 -9.46
C ALA A 41 -3.64 -4.80 -8.58
N ALA A 42 -3.85 -4.04 -7.49
CA ALA A 42 -2.80 -3.69 -6.54
C ALA A 42 -2.22 -4.93 -5.87
N ARG A 43 -3.06 -5.88 -5.46
CA ARG A 43 -2.62 -7.17 -4.91
C ARG A 43 -1.77 -7.95 -5.91
N SER A 44 -2.22 -8.07 -7.16
CA SER A 44 -1.47 -8.75 -8.22
C SER A 44 -0.11 -8.08 -8.51
N ARG A 45 -0.04 -6.75 -8.47
CA ARG A 45 1.24 -6.03 -8.59
C ARG A 45 2.15 -6.30 -7.40
N ARG A 46 1.65 -6.20 -6.17
CA ARG A 46 2.43 -6.53 -4.96
C ARG A 46 3.02 -7.94 -5.04
N ASP A 47 2.23 -8.91 -5.50
CA ASP A 47 2.66 -10.31 -5.58
C ASP A 47 3.71 -10.55 -6.68
N ARG A 48 3.71 -9.75 -7.75
CA ARG A 48 4.67 -9.88 -8.87
C ARG A 48 5.92 -9.02 -8.72
N GLU A 49 5.75 -7.78 -8.26
CA GLU A 49 6.76 -6.72 -8.24
C GLU A 49 7.27 -6.42 -6.81
N GLY A 50 6.69 -7.07 -5.79
CA GLY A 50 7.03 -6.87 -4.38
C GLY A 50 6.33 -5.67 -3.73
N ALA A 51 5.88 -4.69 -4.52
CA ALA A 51 5.14 -3.53 -4.04
C ALA A 51 4.03 -3.09 -5.00
N ALA A 52 3.03 -2.40 -4.46
CA ALA A 52 1.99 -1.75 -5.26
C ALA A 52 1.53 -0.44 -4.64
N THR A 53 1.31 0.58 -5.47
CA THR A 53 0.71 1.84 -5.02
C THR A 53 -0.79 1.67 -4.76
N VAL A 54 -1.23 2.10 -3.59
CA VAL A 54 -2.63 2.08 -3.14
C VAL A 54 -3.30 3.43 -3.37
N GLY A 55 -2.58 4.53 -3.19
CA GLY A 55 -3.12 5.87 -3.30
C GLY A 55 -2.06 6.93 -3.05
N ARG A 56 -2.46 8.21 -3.17
CA ARG A 56 -1.60 9.37 -2.97
C ARG A 56 -2.23 10.34 -1.98
N ASP A 57 -1.42 10.94 -1.11
CA ASP A 57 -1.83 11.97 -0.14
C ASP A 57 -0.82 13.13 -0.21
N GLY A 58 -1.06 14.09 -1.10
CA GLY A 58 -0.06 15.09 -1.49
C GLY A 58 1.08 14.46 -2.30
N ASP A 59 2.33 14.80 -1.94
CA ASP A 59 3.54 14.36 -2.66
C ASP A 59 4.03 12.96 -2.28
N ARG A 60 3.27 12.25 -1.42
CA ARG A 60 3.59 10.89 -0.97
C ARG A 60 2.59 9.89 -1.51
N ALA A 61 3.12 8.74 -1.91
CA ALA A 61 2.39 7.56 -2.32
C ALA A 61 2.35 6.54 -1.18
N LEU A 62 1.18 5.94 -0.95
CA LEU A 62 1.03 4.81 -0.05
C LEU A 62 1.34 3.53 -0.83
N TRP A 63 2.38 2.83 -0.41
CA TRP A 63 2.82 1.58 -0.98
C TRP A 63 2.39 0.42 -0.09
N TRP A 64 1.90 -0.64 -0.72
CA TRP A 64 1.61 -1.92 -0.10
C TRP A 64 2.66 -2.93 -0.53
N THR A 65 3.32 -3.55 0.44
CA THR A 65 4.35 -4.58 0.28
C THR A 65 3.98 -5.84 1.07
N ALA A 66 4.81 -6.89 1.00
CA ALA A 66 4.63 -8.08 1.84
C ALA A 66 4.78 -7.78 3.34
N GLU A 67 5.60 -6.79 3.69
CA GLU A 67 5.92 -6.39 5.07
C GLU A 67 4.89 -5.43 5.68
N GLY A 68 4.00 -4.88 4.84
CA GLY A 68 2.95 -3.95 5.23
C GLY A 68 2.91 -2.70 4.36
N PHE A 69 2.45 -1.60 4.95
CA PHE A 69 2.23 -0.35 4.24
C PHE A 69 3.33 0.66 4.55
N PHE A 70 3.73 1.43 3.53
CA PHE A 70 4.80 2.40 3.62
C PHE A 70 4.44 3.69 2.88
N TRP A 71 4.81 4.83 3.43
CA TRP A 71 4.82 6.10 2.72
C TRP A 71 6.17 6.29 2.03
N ALA A 72 6.12 6.65 0.76
CA ALA A 72 7.29 7.04 -0.01
C ALA A 72 6.99 8.33 -0.79
N GLU A 73 7.98 9.19 -0.92
CA GLU A 73 7.93 10.37 -1.80
C GLU A 73 7.90 9.92 -3.27
N GLU A 74 7.29 10.72 -4.16
CA GLU A 74 6.97 10.34 -5.55
C GLU A 74 8.18 9.89 -6.40
N ALA A 75 9.40 10.21 -6.01
CA ALA A 75 10.62 9.82 -6.73
C ALA A 75 10.95 8.31 -6.67
N LEU A 76 10.19 7.50 -5.94
CA LEU A 76 10.44 6.06 -5.79
C LEU A 76 9.46 5.23 -6.63
N ASP A 77 10.02 4.37 -7.49
CA ASP A 77 9.26 3.33 -8.18
C ASP A 77 9.00 2.10 -7.30
N GLY A 78 8.14 1.19 -7.77
CA GLY A 78 7.70 0.04 -6.99
C GLY A 78 8.82 -0.96 -6.69
N GLU A 79 9.77 -1.11 -7.60
CA GLU A 79 10.91 -2.01 -7.41
C GLU A 79 11.84 -1.49 -6.31
N ALA A 80 12.17 -0.19 -6.33
CA ALA A 80 12.95 0.45 -5.28
C ALA A 80 12.27 0.34 -3.92
N VAL A 81 10.95 0.54 -3.86
CA VAL A 81 10.18 0.38 -2.61
C VAL A 81 10.21 -1.07 -2.11
N GLY A 82 10.02 -2.05 -3.00
CA GLY A 82 10.09 -3.47 -2.64
C GLY A 82 11.46 -3.86 -2.08
N LEU A 83 12.54 -3.43 -2.73
CA LEU A 83 13.92 -3.67 -2.29
C LEU A 83 14.21 -3.03 -0.93
N LEU A 84 13.78 -1.79 -0.72
CA LEU A 84 13.95 -1.09 0.56
C LEU A 84 13.17 -1.75 1.70
N ALA A 85 11.96 -2.24 1.43
CA ALA A 85 11.16 -2.97 2.41
C ALA A 85 11.83 -4.31 2.80
N TRP A 86 12.34 -5.04 1.81
CA TRP A 86 13.06 -6.31 2.01
C TRP A 86 14.37 -6.13 2.79
N ASP A 87 15.20 -5.16 2.39
CA ASP A 87 16.49 -4.86 3.04
C ASP A 87 16.29 -4.44 4.50
N ARG A 88 15.24 -3.67 4.79
CA ARG A 88 14.88 -3.28 6.16
C ARG A 88 14.49 -4.48 7.02
N ARG A 89 13.78 -5.47 6.47
CA ARG A 89 13.44 -6.71 7.19
C ARG A 89 14.68 -7.51 7.59
N ARG A 90 15.74 -7.47 6.78
CA ARG A 90 16.96 -8.25 7.02
C ARG A 90 17.87 -7.66 8.10
N ARG A 91 17.72 -6.37 8.41
CA ARG A 91 18.51 -5.66 9.44
C ARG A 91 17.83 -5.60 10.82
N GLN A 92 16.59 -6.04 10.93
CA GLN A 92 15.84 -6.17 12.18
C GLN A 92 15.87 -7.62 12.66
#